data_AF-A0A5E4ZPR1-F1
#
_entry.id   AF-A0A5E4ZPR1-F1
#
_cell.length_a   1.000
_cell.length_b   1.000
_cell.length_c   1.000
_cell.angle_alpha   90.00
_cell.angle_beta   90.00
_cell.angle_gamma   90.00
#
_symmetry.space_group_name_H-M   'P 1'
#
loop_
_entity.id
_entity.type
_entity.pdbx_description
1 polymer ?
#
loop_
_entity_poly.entity_id
_entity_poly.type
_entity_poly.pdbx_seq_one_letter_code
_entity_poly.pdbx_strand_id
1 'polypeptide(L)'
;MATIISRCVAGLCACALRCLLTLASIGIAMHCAQAFAVSGSDVAKLINQRYDSRVERCAVDRPIWMCSGLIVRPLTGGASQQFAALSAAETQTQSVNLAFVRGDLRSTSLGATAGFILADGLTATGWHKPFDVRCVYPFSVSPPGTSGSHGCDLLGSAPPIPPDWSSCAANAVIDATSWVAHFVANGQNVLRQCSLSAYIASQFNVAMQAHEQVSDALAQTSLSLLSAAWNPAAPSSIPIQAFYYDVGTPGQLLQAQRYQIQYFTATGEWMPILRVAFVPGQGATFGFDETEQMDEGFRVAEQLTKRYADTSPDCNGGTKAAYYCNGVLIRIVAIKDMPIWNPRADYIVRDGVSFSFLRIDAKVTSLISGRGGTGFIMKEFNAPTAQALVMKCAFPADGGTAGRPDSCLAAGQTRYCDALGVTTYAAWLNARCPFQATPAQFQLSVTVRRDYVSPGAWNEQTFKPWPPNIPEKLPLEAFVNVGDGGADARVVQQGYFNATGRFLPIIRVNVVAAPASIFTYVPGDQIGAN
;
A
#
# COMPACT_ATOMS: atom_id res chain seq x y z
N MET A 1 -78.97 -47.70 -56.28
CA MET A 1 -77.94 -48.70 -55.97
C MET A 1 -76.82 -48.00 -55.22
N ALA A 2 -76.49 -48.49 -54.02
CA ALA A 2 -75.29 -48.23 -53.21
C ALA A 2 -74.93 -46.75 -52.93
N THR A 3 -75.27 -46.18 -51.76
CA THR A 3 -74.62 -46.38 -50.45
C THR A 3 -73.11 -46.06 -50.46
N ILE A 4 -72.75 -44.81 -50.15
CA ILE A 4 -71.50 -44.45 -49.44
C ILE A 4 -71.87 -43.39 -48.39
N ILE A 5 -71.41 -43.63 -47.16
CA ILE A 5 -72.01 -43.23 -45.89
C ILE A 5 -71.42 -41.90 -45.35
N SER A 6 -72.34 -40.99 -45.03
CA SER A 6 -72.50 -40.14 -43.81
C SER A 6 -71.30 -39.35 -43.26
N ARG A 7 -71.26 -38.00 -43.23
CA ARG A 7 -72.01 -37.03 -42.35
C ARG A 7 -71.90 -37.43 -40.86
N CYS A 8 -71.50 -36.61 -39.88
CA CYS A 8 -72.10 -35.32 -39.49
C CYS A 8 -71.33 -34.66 -38.31
N VAL A 9 -71.08 -33.35 -38.43
CA VAL A 9 -71.27 -32.21 -37.50
C VAL A 9 -71.28 -32.42 -35.96
N ALA A 10 -70.35 -31.67 -35.33
CA ALA A 10 -70.36 -30.86 -34.10
C ALA A 10 -70.83 -31.41 -32.74
N GLY A 11 -70.01 -31.13 -31.72
CA GLY A 11 -70.48 -30.97 -30.35
C GLY A 11 -69.41 -31.15 -29.26
N LEU A 12 -69.20 -30.06 -28.51
CA LEU A 12 -68.88 -30.01 -27.07
C LEU A 12 -67.42 -30.01 -26.57
N CYS A 13 -67.21 -28.95 -25.80
CA CYS A 13 -66.10 -28.53 -24.97
C CYS A 13 -66.04 -29.34 -23.66
N ALA A 14 -64.84 -29.74 -23.21
CA ALA A 14 -64.36 -29.60 -21.82
C ALA A 14 -63.13 -30.48 -21.50
N CYS A 15 -62.26 -29.91 -20.67
CA CYS A 15 -61.29 -30.56 -19.78
C CYS A 15 -60.00 -31.18 -20.33
N ALA A 16 -58.94 -30.36 -20.24
CA ALA A 16 -57.79 -30.62 -19.38
C ALA A 16 -57.00 -31.93 -19.56
N LEU A 17 -55.94 -31.88 -20.38
CA LEU A 17 -54.58 -32.33 -20.02
C LEU A 17 -53.58 -31.99 -21.14
N ARG A 18 -52.40 -31.48 -20.75
CA ARG A 18 -51.11 -31.52 -21.47
C ARG A 18 -50.94 -30.71 -22.76
N CYS A 19 -50.13 -29.65 -22.68
CA CYS A 19 -48.88 -29.60 -23.46
C CYS A 19 -47.91 -28.56 -22.89
N LEU A 20 -46.81 -29.08 -22.36
CA LEU A 20 -45.56 -28.41 -22.05
C LEU A 20 -44.80 -28.07 -23.34
N LEU A 21 -43.92 -27.07 -23.24
CA LEU A 21 -42.80 -26.70 -24.15
C LEU A 21 -43.25 -25.92 -25.41
N THR A 22 -42.75 -24.73 -25.74
CA THR A 22 -41.49 -24.04 -25.41
C THR A 22 -41.67 -22.53 -25.68
N LEU A 23 -41.56 -21.71 -24.63
CA LEU A 23 -41.22 -20.28 -24.72
C LEU A 23 -39.70 -20.19 -24.59
N ALA A 24 -39.00 -19.98 -25.71
CA ALA A 24 -37.57 -19.72 -25.72
C ALA A 24 -37.32 -18.21 -25.66
N SER A 25 -36.92 -17.79 -24.47
CA SER A 25 -36.58 -16.45 -24.02
C SER A 25 -35.37 -15.90 -24.78
N ILE A 26 -35.49 -14.69 -25.34
CA ILE A 26 -34.34 -13.87 -25.72
C ILE A 26 -33.75 -13.30 -24.43
N GLY A 27 -32.81 -14.03 -23.83
CA GLY A 27 -31.97 -13.54 -22.74
C GLY A 27 -30.78 -12.79 -23.32
N ILE A 28 -30.84 -11.45 -23.32
CA ILE A 28 -29.69 -10.60 -23.58
C ILE A 28 -28.71 -10.82 -22.42
N ALA A 29 -27.62 -11.54 -22.69
CA ALA A 29 -26.50 -11.69 -21.78
C ALA A 29 -25.76 -10.35 -21.67
N MET A 30 -26.18 -9.52 -20.72
CA MET A 30 -25.37 -8.41 -20.19
C MET A 30 -24.08 -9.01 -19.62
N HIS A 31 -23.03 -9.07 -20.44
CA HIS A 31 -21.69 -9.29 -19.95
C HIS A 31 -21.30 -8.00 -19.23
N CYS A 32 -21.43 -7.98 -17.91
CA CYS A 32 -20.71 -7.02 -17.08
C CYS A 32 -19.22 -7.21 -17.38
N ALA A 33 -18.66 -6.38 -18.25
CA ALA A 33 -17.23 -6.17 -18.26
C ALA A 33 -16.88 -5.69 -16.85
N GLN A 34 -16.24 -6.55 -16.08
CA GLN A 34 -15.62 -6.12 -14.84
C GLN A 34 -14.58 -5.08 -15.24
N ALA A 35 -14.88 -3.81 -14.99
CA ALA A 35 -13.90 -2.76 -15.10
C ALA A 35 -12.84 -3.07 -14.05
N PHE A 36 -11.72 -3.67 -14.48
CA PHE A 36 -10.59 -3.88 -13.61
C PHE A 36 -10.10 -2.49 -13.18
N ALA A 37 -10.10 -2.23 -11.88
CA ALA A 37 -9.47 -1.04 -11.33
C ALA A 37 -8.01 -1.01 -11.80
N VAL A 38 -7.55 0.16 -12.27
CA VAL A 38 -6.18 0.37 -12.73
C VAL A 38 -5.24 0.04 -11.57
N SER A 39 -4.28 -0.86 -11.78
CA SER A 39 -3.35 -1.26 -10.72
C SER A 39 -2.39 -0.11 -10.35
N GLY A 40 -1.79 -0.14 -9.17
CA GLY A 40 -0.82 0.88 -8.77
C GLY A 40 0.39 0.98 -9.71
N SER A 41 0.82 -0.13 -10.31
CA SER A 41 1.88 -0.15 -11.33
C SER A 41 1.43 0.47 -12.66
N ASP A 42 0.17 0.27 -13.05
CA ASP A 42 -0.41 0.97 -14.21
C ASP A 42 -0.53 2.47 -13.95
N VAL A 43 -0.92 2.90 -12.75
CA VAL A 43 -0.93 4.30 -12.35
C VAL A 43 0.47 4.91 -12.43
N ALA A 44 1.49 4.22 -11.92
CA ALA A 44 2.88 4.66 -12.03
C ALA A 44 3.30 4.83 -13.50
N LYS A 45 2.93 3.88 -14.37
CA LYS A 45 3.22 3.95 -15.81
C LYS A 45 2.55 5.16 -16.47
N LEU A 46 1.27 5.42 -16.18
CA LEU A 46 0.54 6.57 -16.72
C LEU A 46 1.15 7.90 -16.26
N ILE A 47 1.58 7.98 -15.00
CA ILE A 47 2.24 9.16 -14.45
C ILE A 47 3.60 9.40 -15.13
N ASN A 48 4.44 8.37 -15.29
CA ASN A 48 5.69 8.51 -16.03
C ASN A 48 5.43 8.96 -17.49
N GLN A 49 4.46 8.37 -18.18
CA GLN A 49 4.09 8.77 -19.54
C GLN A 49 3.66 10.24 -19.63
N ARG A 50 2.87 10.73 -18.66
CA ARG A 50 2.47 12.15 -18.60
C ARG A 50 3.67 13.06 -18.32
N TYR A 51 4.58 12.65 -17.44
CA TYR A 51 5.79 13.40 -17.13
C TYR A 51 6.74 13.48 -18.34
N ASP A 52 6.86 12.40 -19.10
CA ASP A 52 7.72 12.29 -20.29
C ASP A 52 7.10 12.86 -21.57
N SER A 53 5.83 13.23 -21.54
CA SER A 53 5.19 13.90 -22.66
C SER A 53 5.82 15.27 -22.94
N ARG A 54 5.96 15.61 -24.23
CA ARG A 54 6.57 16.85 -24.73
C ARG A 54 5.64 17.64 -25.65
N VAL A 55 4.34 17.36 -25.58
CA VAL A 55 3.36 18.07 -26.41
C VAL A 55 3.32 19.56 -26.04
N GLU A 56 3.19 20.41 -27.04
CA GLU A 56 3.07 21.85 -26.86
C GLU A 56 1.64 22.29 -26.51
N ARG A 57 0.67 21.40 -26.78
CA ARG A 57 -0.76 21.53 -26.48
C ARG A 57 -1.44 20.17 -26.50
N CYS A 58 -2.58 20.07 -25.84
CA CYS A 58 -3.44 18.90 -25.87
C CYS A 58 -4.38 18.94 -27.09
N ALA A 59 -5.09 17.83 -27.32
CA ALA A 59 -6.04 17.72 -28.42
C ALA A 59 -7.10 18.85 -28.37
N VAL A 60 -7.53 19.32 -29.54
CA VAL A 60 -8.52 20.41 -29.68
C VAL A 60 -8.06 21.72 -29.02
N ASP A 61 -6.78 22.06 -29.18
CA ASP A 61 -6.14 23.28 -28.68
C ASP A 61 -6.30 23.50 -27.16
N ARG A 62 -6.36 22.39 -26.42
CA ARG A 62 -6.46 22.41 -24.96
C ARG A 62 -5.09 22.70 -24.32
N PRO A 63 -5.05 23.40 -23.17
CA PRO A 63 -3.82 23.69 -22.46
C PRO A 63 -3.14 22.42 -21.93
N ILE A 64 -1.79 22.45 -21.84
CA ILE A 64 -0.92 21.28 -21.61
C ILE A 64 -1.30 20.48 -20.36
N TRP A 65 -1.66 21.15 -19.26
CA TRP A 65 -2.04 20.51 -18.00
C TRP A 65 -3.23 19.53 -18.13
N MET A 66 -4.01 19.63 -19.22
CA MET A 66 -5.12 18.72 -19.48
C MET A 66 -4.70 17.32 -19.97
N CYS A 67 -3.44 17.10 -20.37
CA CYS A 67 -2.99 15.80 -20.89
C CYS A 67 -1.49 15.49 -20.69
N SER A 68 -0.69 16.46 -20.24
CA SER A 68 0.77 16.35 -20.20
C SER A 68 1.32 17.10 -18.98
N GLY A 69 2.45 16.62 -18.46
CA GLY A 69 2.99 17.07 -17.18
C GLY A 69 2.16 16.57 -16.00
N LEU A 70 2.72 16.75 -14.82
CA LEU A 70 2.12 16.35 -13.55
C LEU A 70 1.64 17.59 -12.81
N ILE A 71 0.47 17.45 -12.19
CA ILE A 71 -0.11 18.46 -11.32
C ILE A 71 -0.04 17.88 -9.92
N VAL A 72 0.71 18.54 -9.04
CA VAL A 72 1.09 17.98 -7.76
C VAL A 72 0.68 18.93 -6.65
N ARG A 73 0.10 18.39 -5.60
CA ARG A 73 -0.08 19.08 -4.33
C ARG A 73 1.06 18.67 -3.39
N PRO A 74 2.15 19.46 -3.31
CA PRO A 74 3.15 19.25 -2.29
C PRO A 74 2.56 19.54 -0.92
N LEU A 75 2.87 18.68 0.07
CA LEU A 75 2.46 18.88 1.44
C LEU A 75 3.72 18.84 2.32
N THR A 76 3.95 19.89 3.11
CA THR A 76 5.15 20.05 3.95
C THR A 76 5.23 19.07 5.13
N GLY A 77 4.34 18.07 5.18
CA GLY A 77 4.34 16.98 6.15
C GLY A 77 3.83 17.36 7.54
N GLY A 78 3.71 16.35 8.40
CA GLY A 78 3.26 16.47 9.79
C GLY A 78 2.12 15.50 10.10
N ALA A 79 2.14 14.89 11.29
CA ALA A 79 1.10 13.94 11.73
C ALA A 79 -0.30 14.59 11.81
N SER A 80 -0.37 15.90 12.06
CA SER A 80 -1.61 16.67 12.11
C SER A 80 -2.08 17.19 10.75
N GLN A 81 -1.28 17.06 9.69
CA GLN A 81 -1.62 17.60 8.38
C GLN A 81 -2.72 16.77 7.73
N GLN A 82 -3.88 17.42 7.51
CA GLN A 82 -4.96 16.87 6.69
C GLN A 82 -4.63 17.10 5.22
N PHE A 83 -4.70 16.06 4.38
CA PHE A 83 -4.29 16.19 2.97
C PHE A 83 -5.16 17.18 2.18
N ALA A 84 -6.45 17.26 2.49
CA ALA A 84 -7.42 18.13 1.80
C ALA A 84 -7.47 19.56 2.36
N ALA A 85 -6.72 19.87 3.43
CA ALA A 85 -6.77 21.19 4.04
C ALA A 85 -6.22 22.29 3.13
N LEU A 86 -6.86 23.45 3.21
CA LEU A 86 -6.41 24.69 2.59
C LEU A 86 -5.69 25.53 3.62
N SER A 87 -4.64 26.23 3.19
CA SER A 87 -4.03 27.28 4.01
C SER A 87 -4.96 28.50 4.12
N ALA A 88 -4.64 29.41 5.05
CA ALA A 88 -5.39 30.67 5.20
C ALA A 88 -5.37 31.51 3.91
N ALA A 89 -4.22 31.58 3.24
CA ALA A 89 -4.07 32.31 1.97
C ALA A 89 -4.90 31.68 0.85
N GLU A 90 -4.95 30.35 0.78
CA GLU A 90 -5.76 29.63 -0.22
C GLU A 90 -7.26 29.79 0.03
N THR A 91 -7.66 29.83 1.30
CA THR A 91 -9.04 30.12 1.68
C THR A 91 -9.43 31.55 1.26
N GLN A 92 -8.55 32.53 1.50
CA GLN A 92 -8.81 33.94 1.18
C GLN A 92 -8.81 34.21 -0.34
N THR A 93 -7.87 33.63 -1.08
CA THR A 93 -7.84 33.71 -2.55
C THR A 93 -8.89 32.81 -3.21
N GLN A 94 -9.48 31.87 -2.45
CA GLN A 94 -10.36 30.82 -2.95
C GLN A 94 -9.68 29.95 -4.00
N SER A 95 -8.35 29.80 -3.92
CA SER A 95 -7.54 29.07 -4.88
C SER A 95 -6.58 28.14 -4.17
N VAL A 96 -6.42 26.93 -4.70
CA VAL A 96 -5.34 26.02 -4.27
C VAL A 96 -4.12 26.25 -5.14
N ASN A 97 -2.95 26.32 -4.50
CA ASN A 97 -1.67 26.34 -5.18
C ASN A 97 -1.14 24.92 -5.43
N LEU A 98 -0.90 24.61 -6.70
CA LEU A 98 -0.42 23.32 -7.17
C LEU A 98 0.92 23.50 -7.89
N ALA A 99 1.82 22.54 -7.74
CA ALA A 99 3.04 22.47 -8.53
C ALA A 99 2.73 21.83 -9.89
N PHE A 100 3.31 22.37 -10.96
CA PHE A 100 3.36 21.69 -12.25
C PHE A 100 4.80 21.36 -12.62
N VAL A 101 5.02 20.12 -13.04
CA VAL A 101 6.33 19.61 -13.46
C VAL A 101 6.19 18.78 -14.73
N ARG A 102 7.24 18.78 -15.55
CA ARG A 102 7.35 17.99 -16.79
C ARG A 102 8.81 17.63 -17.02
N GLY A 103 9.09 16.50 -17.66
CA GLY A 103 10.45 15.95 -17.77
C GLY A 103 11.43 16.72 -18.66
N ASP A 104 10.99 17.76 -19.36
CA ASP A 104 11.84 18.72 -20.07
C ASP A 104 12.00 20.05 -19.34
N LEU A 105 11.39 20.20 -18.17
CA LEU A 105 11.63 21.35 -17.30
C LEU A 105 12.76 21.03 -16.32
N ARG A 106 13.53 22.06 -15.95
CA ARG A 106 14.67 21.93 -15.01
C ARG A 106 14.25 21.72 -13.56
N SER A 107 12.95 21.61 -13.25
CA SER A 107 12.44 21.35 -11.91
C SER A 107 13.09 20.10 -11.30
N THR A 108 13.67 20.23 -10.10
CA THR A 108 14.43 19.14 -9.44
C THR A 108 13.69 18.47 -8.28
N SER A 109 12.47 18.91 -7.99
CA SER A 109 11.62 18.33 -6.96
C SER A 109 10.14 18.54 -7.28
N LEU A 110 9.27 17.89 -6.50
CA LEU A 110 7.82 18.15 -6.54
C LEU A 110 7.38 19.28 -5.58
N GLY A 111 8.31 20.04 -5.01
CA GLY A 111 8.05 21.12 -4.03
C GLY A 111 7.99 20.65 -2.58
N ALA A 112 7.63 19.39 -2.32
CA ALA A 112 7.76 18.73 -1.02
C ALA A 112 8.05 17.24 -1.20
N THR A 113 8.55 16.61 -0.14
CA THR A 113 8.99 15.21 -0.11
C THR A 113 7.83 14.21 0.01
N ALA A 114 6.62 14.68 0.23
CA ALA A 114 5.39 13.90 0.17
C ALA A 114 4.21 14.78 -0.26
N GLY A 115 3.15 14.15 -0.77
CA GLY A 115 1.96 14.86 -1.23
C GLY A 115 1.07 13.97 -2.08
N PHE A 116 0.33 14.57 -3.01
CA PHE A 116 -0.46 13.81 -3.97
C PHE A 116 -0.40 14.40 -5.37
N ILE A 117 -0.60 13.52 -6.35
CA ILE A 117 -0.64 13.83 -7.77
C ILE A 117 -2.10 13.82 -8.20
N LEU A 118 -2.54 14.89 -8.86
CA LEU A 118 -3.84 14.97 -9.49
C LEU A 118 -3.84 14.31 -10.86
N ALA A 119 -4.96 13.72 -11.23
CA ALA A 119 -5.25 13.38 -12.61
C ALA A 119 -5.15 14.63 -13.51
N ASP A 120 -4.75 14.43 -14.76
CA ASP A 120 -4.83 15.49 -15.76
C ASP A 120 -6.29 15.92 -15.99
N GLY A 121 -6.48 17.07 -16.60
CA GLY A 121 -7.82 17.63 -16.82
C GLY A 121 -8.77 16.71 -17.58
N LEU A 122 -8.29 15.95 -18.59
CA LEU A 122 -9.13 15.03 -19.34
C LEU A 122 -9.53 13.81 -18.51
N THR A 123 -8.57 13.19 -17.81
CA THR A 123 -8.82 12.06 -16.91
C THR A 123 -9.76 12.46 -15.77
N ALA A 124 -9.51 13.61 -15.12
CA ALA A 124 -10.34 14.14 -14.05
C ALA A 124 -11.79 14.42 -14.51
N THR A 125 -11.96 14.93 -15.74
CA THR A 125 -13.28 15.11 -16.36
C THR A 125 -13.97 13.76 -16.58
N GLY A 126 -13.25 12.75 -17.07
CA GLY A 126 -13.78 11.38 -17.23
C GLY A 126 -14.20 10.74 -15.91
N TRP A 127 -13.56 11.11 -14.80
CA TRP A 127 -13.96 10.70 -13.45
C TRP A 127 -15.12 11.52 -12.86
N HIS A 128 -15.66 12.48 -13.60
CA HIS A 128 -16.66 13.44 -13.10
C HIS A 128 -16.15 14.27 -11.91
N LYS A 129 -14.83 14.51 -11.86
CA LYS A 129 -14.15 15.34 -10.86
C LYS A 129 -13.34 16.46 -11.55
N PRO A 130 -13.93 17.25 -12.47
CA PRO A 130 -13.20 18.32 -13.13
C PRO A 130 -12.76 19.38 -12.10
N PHE A 131 -11.63 20.00 -12.36
CA PHE A 131 -11.11 21.11 -11.57
C PHE A 131 -10.69 22.24 -12.51
N ASP A 132 -10.80 23.46 -12.00
CA ASP A 132 -10.73 24.68 -12.79
C ASP A 132 -9.40 25.41 -12.52
N VAL A 133 -8.47 25.33 -13.47
CA VAL A 133 -7.16 26.00 -13.35
C VAL A 133 -7.29 27.43 -13.83
N ARG A 134 -7.08 28.38 -12.92
CA ARG A 134 -7.31 29.82 -13.12
C ARG A 134 -6.16 30.53 -13.84
N CYS A 135 -4.93 30.18 -13.49
CA CYS A 135 -3.72 30.77 -14.06
C CYS A 135 -2.48 29.93 -13.74
N VAL A 136 -1.36 30.25 -14.40
CA VAL A 136 -0.05 29.65 -14.16
C VAL A 136 1.02 30.73 -13.98
N TYR A 137 1.86 30.55 -12.96
CA TYR A 137 3.10 31.29 -12.76
C TYR A 137 4.29 30.45 -13.20
N PRO A 138 5.26 31.03 -13.94
CA PRO A 138 6.49 30.35 -14.30
C PRO A 138 7.30 29.85 -13.10
N PHE A 139 7.22 30.47 -11.91
CA PHE A 139 7.91 29.97 -10.72
C PHE A 139 6.99 29.75 -9.54
N SER A 140 7.41 28.85 -8.66
CA SER A 140 6.74 28.54 -7.42
C SER A 140 6.50 29.82 -6.62
N VAL A 141 5.25 30.06 -6.28
CA VAL A 141 4.83 31.23 -5.51
C VAL A 141 3.68 30.82 -4.61
N SER A 142 3.66 31.33 -3.38
CA SER A 142 2.50 31.27 -2.49
C SER A 142 1.84 32.65 -2.46
N PRO A 143 0.78 32.89 -3.26
CA PRO A 143 0.13 34.19 -3.31
C PRO A 143 -0.36 34.61 -1.91
N PRO A 144 -0.08 35.85 -1.47
CA PRO A 144 -0.70 36.39 -0.27
C PRO A 144 -2.23 36.32 -0.37
N GLY A 145 -2.91 36.10 0.75
CA GLY A 145 -4.38 36.00 0.75
C GLY A 145 -5.11 37.28 0.30
N THR A 146 -4.43 38.42 0.32
CA THR A 146 -4.92 39.72 -0.18
C THR A 146 -4.72 39.93 -1.68
N SER A 147 -4.14 38.96 -2.38
CA SER A 147 -3.87 39.08 -3.82
C SER A 147 -5.17 39.10 -4.63
N GLY A 148 -5.23 39.98 -5.62
CA GLY A 148 -6.37 40.11 -6.52
C GLY A 148 -6.56 38.88 -7.41
N SER A 149 -7.71 38.82 -8.09
CA SER A 149 -7.99 37.81 -9.13
C SER A 149 -7.78 36.38 -8.64
N HIS A 150 -8.22 36.09 -7.42
CA HIS A 150 -8.03 34.80 -6.78
C HIS A 150 -6.55 34.36 -6.64
N GLY A 151 -5.64 35.30 -6.42
CA GLY A 151 -4.20 35.02 -6.35
C GLY A 151 -3.48 35.06 -7.69
N CYS A 152 -4.19 35.25 -8.81
CA CYS A 152 -3.59 35.32 -10.14
C CYS A 152 -3.04 36.72 -10.51
N ASP A 153 -3.24 37.73 -9.65
CA ASP A 153 -2.69 39.07 -9.84
C ASP A 153 -1.90 39.53 -8.62
N LEU A 154 -0.58 39.36 -8.69
CA LEU A 154 0.37 39.78 -7.64
C LEU A 154 0.79 41.25 -7.79
N LEU A 155 0.42 41.91 -8.89
CA LEU A 155 0.87 43.26 -9.22
C LEU A 155 -0.23 44.32 -9.05
N GLY A 156 -1.48 43.91 -8.84
CA GLY A 156 -2.61 44.83 -8.77
C GLY A 156 -2.95 45.43 -10.14
N SER A 157 -2.94 44.58 -11.17
CA SER A 157 -3.23 44.90 -12.56
C SER A 157 -4.74 45.10 -12.79
N ALA A 158 -5.14 45.44 -14.01
CA ALA A 158 -6.56 45.53 -14.37
C ALA A 158 -7.28 44.17 -14.16
N PRO A 159 -8.55 44.15 -13.73
CA PRO A 159 -9.29 42.91 -13.50
C PRO A 159 -9.38 42.05 -14.77
N PRO A 160 -9.00 40.77 -14.72
CA PRO A 160 -9.06 39.87 -15.85
C PRO A 160 -10.49 39.40 -16.14
N ILE A 161 -10.69 38.72 -17.27
CA ILE A 161 -12.02 38.29 -17.74
C ILE A 161 -12.24 36.80 -17.40
N PRO A 162 -13.18 36.46 -16.50
CA PRO A 162 -13.49 35.06 -16.20
C PRO A 162 -13.88 34.28 -17.47
N PRO A 163 -13.50 32.99 -17.59
CA PRO A 163 -12.87 32.17 -16.56
C PRO A 163 -11.35 32.34 -16.43
N ASP A 164 -10.70 33.09 -17.32
CA ASP A 164 -9.25 33.31 -17.28
C ASP A 164 -8.87 34.45 -16.32
N TRP A 165 -8.21 34.10 -15.23
CA TRP A 165 -7.82 35.06 -14.20
C TRP A 165 -6.38 35.57 -14.35
N SER A 166 -5.71 35.25 -15.45
CA SER A 166 -4.30 35.60 -15.67
C SER A 166 -4.08 37.12 -15.79
N SER A 167 -2.89 37.58 -15.40
CA SER A 167 -2.57 39.02 -15.28
C SER A 167 -1.56 39.55 -16.32
N CYS A 168 -0.84 38.69 -17.05
CA CYS A 168 0.20 39.13 -17.98
C CYS A 168 -0.35 39.96 -19.16
N ALA A 169 -1.54 39.65 -19.67
CA ALA A 169 -2.14 40.40 -20.78
C ALA A 169 -2.35 41.88 -20.42
N ALA A 170 -2.75 42.18 -19.18
CA ALA A 170 -2.91 43.56 -18.68
C ALA A 170 -1.58 44.33 -18.58
N ASN A 171 -0.45 43.61 -18.57
CA ASN A 171 0.90 44.16 -18.51
C ASN A 171 1.61 44.15 -19.88
N ALA A 172 0.87 43.92 -20.97
CA ALA A 172 1.40 43.79 -22.34
C ALA A 172 2.48 42.70 -22.49
N VAL A 173 2.43 41.67 -21.64
CA VAL A 173 3.32 40.50 -21.69
C VAL A 173 2.59 39.37 -22.42
N ILE A 174 3.12 38.95 -23.56
CA ILE A 174 2.45 37.99 -24.45
C ILE A 174 3.33 36.80 -24.87
N ASP A 175 4.64 36.88 -24.66
CA ASP A 175 5.62 35.87 -25.02
C ASP A 175 6.66 35.67 -23.90
N ALA A 176 7.50 34.64 -24.02
CA ALA A 176 8.45 34.29 -22.96
C ALA A 176 9.53 35.36 -22.75
N THR A 177 9.98 36.00 -23.83
CA THR A 177 11.03 37.02 -23.77
C THR A 177 10.55 38.29 -23.06
N SER A 178 9.36 38.77 -23.42
CA SER A 178 8.68 39.89 -22.75
C SER A 178 8.36 39.55 -21.29
N TRP A 179 7.99 38.29 -20.99
CA TRP A 179 7.77 37.85 -19.62
C TRP A 179 9.06 37.94 -18.79
N VAL A 180 10.18 37.41 -19.29
CA VAL A 180 11.48 37.47 -18.59
C VAL A 180 11.92 38.92 -18.38
N ALA A 181 11.81 39.77 -19.41
CA ALA A 181 12.13 41.20 -19.29
C ALA A 181 11.27 41.89 -18.21
N HIS A 182 9.96 41.61 -18.20
CA HIS A 182 9.04 42.15 -17.21
C HIS A 182 9.36 41.65 -15.78
N PHE A 183 9.69 40.37 -15.62
CA PHE A 183 10.07 39.79 -14.33
C PHE A 183 11.39 40.38 -13.80
N VAL A 184 12.37 40.59 -14.67
CA VAL A 184 13.64 41.28 -14.34
C VAL A 184 13.37 42.74 -13.94
N ALA A 185 12.51 43.46 -14.66
CA ALA A 185 12.12 44.82 -14.30
C ALA A 185 11.42 44.92 -12.93
N ASN A 186 10.77 43.83 -12.49
CA ASN A 186 10.18 43.70 -11.14
C ASN A 186 11.14 43.08 -10.11
N GLY A 187 12.44 43.12 -10.38
CA GLY A 187 13.49 42.71 -9.45
C GLY A 187 13.62 41.20 -9.26
N GLN A 188 13.11 40.40 -10.21
CA GLN A 188 13.09 38.93 -10.13
C GLN A 188 12.42 38.39 -8.85
N ASN A 189 11.47 39.14 -8.31
CA ASN A 189 10.75 38.77 -7.10
C ASN A 189 9.57 37.87 -7.46
N VAL A 190 9.55 36.62 -6.95
CA VAL A 190 8.47 35.65 -7.21
C VAL A 190 7.09 36.15 -6.76
N LEU A 191 7.01 37.09 -5.83
CA LEU A 191 5.77 37.77 -5.40
C LEU A 191 5.39 38.96 -6.30
N ARG A 192 6.10 39.18 -7.41
CA ARG A 192 5.84 40.25 -8.39
C ARG A 192 5.88 39.72 -9.83
N GLN A 193 5.50 38.47 -10.00
CA GLN A 193 5.27 37.84 -11.30
C GLN A 193 3.90 38.27 -11.85
N CYS A 194 3.77 38.48 -13.16
CA CYS A 194 2.46 38.36 -13.79
C CYS A 194 2.19 36.87 -14.09
N SER A 195 0.93 36.44 -14.01
CA SER A 195 0.51 35.08 -14.34
C SER A 195 0.05 34.98 -15.79
N LEU A 196 0.25 33.82 -16.40
CA LEU A 196 -0.16 33.49 -17.76
C LEU A 196 -1.44 32.63 -17.75
N SER A 197 -2.14 32.63 -18.87
CA SER A 197 -3.41 31.93 -19.02
C SER A 197 -3.24 30.42 -18.87
N ALA A 198 -4.10 29.82 -18.03
CA ALA A 198 -4.23 28.38 -17.94
C ALA A 198 -5.30 27.79 -18.88
N TYR A 199 -6.03 28.64 -19.62
CA TYR A 199 -7.07 28.22 -20.57
C TYR A 199 -6.59 28.26 -22.01
N ILE A 200 -5.76 29.25 -22.35
CA ILE A 200 -5.21 29.44 -23.69
C ILE A 200 -3.92 28.63 -23.83
N ALA A 201 -3.93 27.61 -24.69
CA ALA A 201 -2.82 26.67 -24.81
C ALA A 201 -1.46 27.34 -25.13
N SER A 202 -1.46 28.35 -26.01
CA SER A 202 -0.24 29.09 -26.36
C SER A 202 0.35 29.86 -25.18
N GLN A 203 -0.49 30.46 -24.34
CA GLN A 203 -0.05 31.20 -23.15
C GLN A 203 0.46 30.27 -22.05
N PHE A 204 -0.15 29.10 -21.87
CA PHE A 204 0.41 28.09 -20.95
C PHE A 204 1.80 27.62 -21.43
N ASN A 205 1.99 27.46 -22.74
CA ASN A 205 3.29 27.12 -23.32
C ASN A 205 4.33 28.22 -23.05
N VAL A 206 3.94 29.49 -23.21
CA VAL A 206 4.78 30.65 -22.82
C VAL A 206 5.22 30.57 -21.36
N ALA A 207 4.40 30.06 -20.45
CA ALA A 207 4.77 29.93 -19.04
C ALA A 207 5.93 28.95 -18.83
N MET A 208 5.91 27.83 -19.55
CA MET A 208 7.00 26.85 -19.53
C MET A 208 8.27 27.40 -20.20
N GLN A 209 8.14 28.11 -21.32
CA GLN A 209 9.28 28.74 -21.98
C GLN A 209 9.94 29.81 -21.10
N ALA A 210 9.12 30.64 -20.43
CA ALA A 210 9.59 31.64 -19.48
C ALA A 210 10.31 31.01 -18.28
N HIS A 211 9.81 29.87 -17.79
CA HIS A 211 10.45 29.09 -16.72
C HIS A 211 11.87 28.65 -17.10
N GLU A 212 12.09 28.31 -18.38
CA GLU A 212 13.40 27.83 -18.86
C GLU A 212 14.37 28.95 -19.28
N GLN A 213 13.92 30.20 -19.42
CA GLN A 213 14.77 31.32 -19.85
C GLN A 213 15.39 32.13 -18.69
N VAL A 214 15.41 31.58 -17.48
CA VAL A 214 16.00 32.20 -16.29
C VAL A 214 17.17 31.40 -15.70
N SER A 215 17.71 31.90 -14.58
CA SER A 215 18.78 31.24 -13.83
C SER A 215 18.38 29.84 -13.35
N ASP A 216 19.39 28.97 -13.19
CA ASP A 216 19.18 27.60 -12.69
C ASP A 216 18.43 27.59 -11.34
N ALA A 217 18.75 28.50 -10.42
CA ALA A 217 18.12 28.53 -9.10
C ALA A 217 16.59 28.70 -9.16
N LEU A 218 16.08 29.45 -10.14
CA LEU A 218 14.64 29.63 -10.34
C LEU A 218 14.03 28.47 -11.15
N ALA A 219 14.71 28.06 -12.22
CA ALA A 219 14.26 26.96 -13.08
C ALA A 219 14.28 25.59 -12.38
N GLN A 220 15.01 25.46 -11.26
CA GLN A 220 14.98 24.26 -10.42
C GLN A 220 13.72 24.14 -9.55
N THR A 221 12.95 25.23 -9.40
CA THR A 221 11.62 25.21 -8.76
C THR A 221 10.55 24.65 -9.70
N SER A 222 9.34 24.38 -9.20
CA SER A 222 8.21 24.03 -10.05
C SER A 222 7.47 25.28 -10.56
N LEU A 223 6.68 25.15 -11.64
CA LEU A 223 5.67 26.15 -11.96
C LEU A 223 4.56 26.11 -10.89
N SER A 224 3.87 27.23 -10.68
CA SER A 224 2.72 27.31 -9.76
C SER A 224 1.42 27.44 -10.54
N LEU A 225 0.52 26.47 -10.40
CA LEU A 225 -0.82 26.46 -10.97
C LEU A 225 -1.82 26.79 -9.88
N LEU A 226 -2.60 27.85 -10.07
CA LEU A 226 -3.71 28.14 -9.18
C LEU A 226 -4.97 27.50 -9.72
N SER A 227 -5.53 26.57 -8.97
CA SER A 227 -6.86 25.99 -9.23
C SER A 227 -7.90 26.67 -8.35
N ALA A 228 -9.16 26.63 -8.75
CA ALA A 228 -10.27 26.89 -7.83
C ALA A 228 -10.14 25.98 -6.59
N ALA A 229 -10.39 26.54 -5.41
CA ALA A 229 -10.32 25.81 -4.16
C ALA A 229 -11.40 24.71 -4.10
N TRP A 230 -11.00 23.50 -3.71
CA TRP A 230 -11.93 22.42 -3.41
C TRP A 230 -12.56 22.60 -2.02
N ASN A 231 -13.64 21.88 -1.75
CA ASN A 231 -14.21 21.77 -0.41
C ASN A 231 -13.40 20.75 0.42
N PRO A 232 -12.69 21.16 1.50
CA PRO A 232 -11.92 20.23 2.34
C PRO A 232 -12.76 19.12 2.99
N ALA A 233 -14.06 19.36 3.16
CA ALA A 233 -15.00 18.38 3.71
C ALA A 233 -15.50 17.36 2.67
N ALA A 234 -15.13 17.50 1.40
CA ALA A 234 -15.53 16.59 0.31
C ALA A 234 -14.31 16.00 -0.42
N PRO A 235 -13.43 15.25 0.26
CA PRO A 235 -12.20 14.72 -0.34
C PRO A 235 -12.42 13.82 -1.57
N SER A 236 -13.56 13.13 -1.65
CA SER A 236 -13.93 12.32 -2.81
C SER A 236 -14.11 13.15 -4.10
N SER A 237 -14.31 14.46 -4.00
CA SER A 237 -14.39 15.37 -5.16
C SER A 237 -13.02 15.75 -5.74
N ILE A 238 -11.94 15.53 -4.99
CA ILE A 238 -10.59 15.85 -5.44
C ILE A 238 -10.13 14.74 -6.41
N PRO A 239 -9.66 15.08 -7.63
CA PRO A 239 -9.25 14.09 -8.64
C PRO A 239 -7.84 13.56 -8.35
N ILE A 240 -7.63 12.98 -7.16
CA ILE A 240 -6.36 12.38 -6.79
C ILE A 240 -6.14 11.12 -7.62
N GLN A 241 -4.96 11.00 -8.23
CA GLN A 241 -4.53 9.83 -8.98
C GLN A 241 -3.54 8.96 -8.19
N ALA A 242 -2.73 9.57 -7.32
CA ALA A 242 -1.82 8.86 -6.42
C ALA A 242 -1.39 9.75 -5.25
N PHE A 243 -1.05 9.14 -4.12
CA PHE A 243 -0.15 9.75 -3.13
C PHE A 243 1.30 9.49 -3.53
N TYR A 244 2.23 10.33 -3.09
CA TYR A 244 3.64 10.09 -3.36
C TYR A 244 4.52 10.38 -2.14
N TYR A 245 5.71 9.77 -2.15
CA TYR A 245 6.82 10.17 -1.30
C TYR A 245 8.16 10.08 -2.04
N ASP A 246 9.10 10.95 -1.69
CA ASP A 246 10.47 10.98 -2.21
C ASP A 246 11.36 9.95 -1.50
N VAL A 247 11.94 9.04 -2.27
CA VAL A 247 12.85 7.99 -1.74
C VAL A 247 14.17 8.56 -1.22
N GLY A 248 14.56 9.75 -1.67
CA GLY A 248 15.75 10.44 -1.20
C GLY A 248 15.62 10.98 0.23
N THR A 249 14.39 11.02 0.77
CA THR A 249 14.10 11.59 2.08
C THR A 249 13.61 10.50 3.04
N PRO A 250 14.45 10.05 4.01
CA PRO A 250 14.08 9.00 4.96
C PRO A 250 12.79 9.31 5.72
N GLY A 251 11.95 8.30 5.87
CA GLY A 251 10.72 8.36 6.65
C GLY A 251 9.49 8.91 5.94
N GLN A 252 9.61 9.42 4.71
CA GLN A 252 8.48 10.05 3.99
C GLN A 252 7.41 9.06 3.52
N LEU A 253 7.74 7.77 3.39
CA LEU A 253 6.73 6.73 3.17
C LEU A 253 5.63 6.79 4.25
N LEU A 254 5.99 6.99 5.52
CA LEU A 254 5.03 7.07 6.60
C LEU A 254 4.04 8.23 6.42
N GLN A 255 4.49 9.35 5.87
CA GLN A 255 3.63 10.50 5.60
C GLN A 255 2.66 10.21 4.44
N ALA A 256 3.11 9.54 3.38
CA ALA A 256 2.23 9.10 2.29
C ALA A 256 1.19 8.06 2.77
N GLN A 257 1.59 7.13 3.65
CA GLN A 257 0.68 6.18 4.28
C GLN A 257 -0.41 6.86 5.11
N ARG A 258 -0.07 7.94 5.84
CA ARG A 258 -1.07 8.77 6.55
C ARG A 258 -2.08 9.39 5.59
N TYR A 259 -1.62 9.96 4.48
CA TYR A 259 -2.53 10.54 3.49
C TYR A 259 -3.42 9.48 2.84
N GLN A 260 -2.86 8.31 2.52
CA GLN A 260 -3.61 7.17 1.99
C GLN A 260 -4.73 6.73 2.97
N ILE A 261 -4.43 6.61 4.26
CA ILE A 261 -5.42 6.27 5.30
C ILE A 261 -6.46 7.36 5.49
N GLN A 262 -6.07 8.63 5.49
CA GLN A 262 -7.02 9.74 5.58
C GLN A 262 -8.02 9.69 4.41
N TYR A 263 -7.54 9.46 3.18
CA TYR A 263 -8.40 9.32 2.01
C TYR A 263 -9.31 8.09 2.10
N PHE A 264 -8.77 6.92 2.45
CA PHE A 264 -9.56 5.70 2.63
C PHE A 264 -10.64 5.87 3.70
N THR A 265 -10.31 6.48 4.84
CA THR A 265 -11.27 6.73 5.92
C THR A 265 -12.41 7.64 5.48
N ALA A 266 -12.11 8.63 4.63
CA ALA A 266 -13.10 9.60 4.16
C ALA A 266 -13.94 9.11 2.96
N THR A 267 -13.44 8.14 2.18
CA THR A 267 -14.04 7.77 0.89
C THR A 267 -14.41 6.29 0.77
N GLY A 268 -13.79 5.41 1.56
CA GLY A 268 -13.83 3.96 1.39
C GLY A 268 -12.96 3.43 0.24
N GLU A 269 -12.20 4.30 -0.43
CA GLU A 269 -11.37 3.96 -1.59
C GLU A 269 -9.88 3.99 -1.24
N TRP A 270 -9.13 3.00 -1.74
CA TRP A 270 -7.66 3.01 -1.65
C TRP A 270 -7.07 3.71 -2.86
N MET A 271 -6.11 4.60 -2.59
CA MET A 271 -5.35 5.31 -3.61
C MET A 271 -3.89 4.85 -3.55
N PRO A 272 -3.21 4.51 -4.66
CA PRO A 272 -1.85 4.02 -4.59
C PRO A 272 -0.89 5.09 -4.08
N ILE A 273 0.10 4.63 -3.30
CA ILE A 273 1.30 5.38 -2.96
C ILE A 273 2.35 5.04 -4.01
N LEU A 274 2.90 6.08 -4.63
CA LEU A 274 4.04 5.98 -5.52
C LEU A 274 5.31 6.47 -4.84
N ARG A 275 6.39 5.74 -5.05
CA ARG A 275 7.73 6.21 -4.72
C ARG A 275 8.26 7.05 -5.88
N VAL A 276 8.82 8.22 -5.59
CA VAL A 276 9.48 9.06 -6.60
C VAL A 276 10.97 9.16 -6.32
N ALA A 277 11.78 9.05 -7.37
CA ALA A 277 13.21 9.32 -7.33
C ALA A 277 13.54 10.45 -8.31
N PHE A 278 14.25 11.48 -7.85
CA PHE A 278 14.81 12.52 -8.71
C PHE A 278 16.27 12.19 -9.01
N VAL A 279 16.59 12.08 -10.29
CA VAL A 279 17.95 11.83 -10.77
C VAL A 279 18.45 13.09 -11.48
N PRO A 280 19.55 13.71 -11.00
CA PRO A 280 20.12 14.88 -11.67
C PRO A 280 20.36 14.62 -13.16
N GLY A 281 19.81 15.49 -14.02
CA GLY A 281 19.91 15.37 -15.48
C GLY A 281 19.01 14.30 -16.12
N GLN A 282 18.24 13.52 -15.36
CA GLN A 282 17.26 12.55 -15.89
C GLN A 282 15.81 12.81 -15.43
N GLY A 283 15.59 13.72 -14.48
CA GLY A 283 14.25 14.07 -14.02
C GLY A 283 13.71 13.11 -12.96
N ALA A 284 12.39 12.97 -12.89
CA ALA A 284 11.69 12.13 -11.93
C ALA A 284 11.32 10.76 -12.53
N THR A 285 11.44 9.69 -11.74
CA THR A 285 10.86 8.38 -12.05
C THR A 285 9.93 7.93 -10.93
N PHE A 286 8.76 7.43 -11.31
CA PHE A 286 7.73 6.96 -10.38
C PHE A 286 7.64 5.44 -10.40
N GLY A 287 7.68 4.83 -9.22
CA GLY A 287 7.53 3.39 -9.03
C GLY A 287 6.38 3.06 -8.10
N PHE A 288 5.92 1.81 -8.18
CA PHE A 288 4.92 1.24 -7.27
C PHE A 288 5.51 -0.01 -6.60
N ASP A 289 5.28 -0.13 -5.30
CA ASP A 289 5.62 -1.31 -4.52
C ASP A 289 4.44 -1.65 -3.61
N GLU A 290 3.92 -2.87 -3.77
CA GLU A 290 2.79 -3.38 -2.99
C GLU A 290 3.09 -3.36 -1.49
N THR A 291 4.34 -3.57 -1.10
CA THR A 291 4.74 -3.65 0.32
C THR A 291 4.74 -2.30 1.04
N GLU A 292 4.57 -1.21 0.30
CA GLU A 292 4.48 0.15 0.84
C GLU A 292 3.04 0.60 1.09
N GLN A 293 2.07 -0.14 0.55
CA GLN A 293 0.67 0.21 0.63
C GLN A 293 0.07 -0.22 1.96
N MET A 294 -0.83 0.57 2.51
CA MET A 294 -1.48 0.26 3.79
C MET A 294 -2.56 -0.82 3.65
N ASP A 295 -3.07 -1.11 2.45
CA ASP A 295 -4.01 -2.20 2.21
C ASP A 295 -3.34 -3.57 2.09
N GLU A 296 -2.02 -3.63 1.91
CA GLU A 296 -1.23 -4.87 1.86
C GLU A 296 -1.44 -5.76 3.10
N GLY A 297 -1.69 -5.15 4.26
CA GLY A 297 -1.97 -5.90 5.49
C GLY A 297 -3.18 -6.83 5.39
N PHE A 298 -4.19 -6.51 4.55
CA PHE A 298 -5.31 -7.41 4.29
C PHE A 298 -4.86 -8.66 3.54
N ARG A 299 -3.97 -8.50 2.55
CA ARG A 299 -3.41 -9.63 1.79
C ARG A 299 -2.56 -10.52 2.68
N VAL A 300 -1.74 -9.93 3.55
CA VAL A 300 -0.95 -10.69 4.54
C VAL A 300 -1.85 -11.49 5.47
N ALA A 301 -2.93 -10.90 6.02
CA ALA A 301 -3.89 -11.60 6.87
C ALA A 301 -4.58 -12.77 6.14
N GLU A 302 -4.93 -12.58 4.87
CA GLU A 302 -5.52 -13.63 4.03
C GLU A 302 -4.54 -14.78 3.79
N GLN A 303 -3.28 -14.48 3.46
CA GLN A 303 -2.23 -15.49 3.25
C GLN A 303 -1.94 -16.28 4.52
N LEU A 304 -1.86 -15.62 5.68
CA LEU A 304 -1.72 -16.26 6.99
C LEU A 304 -2.88 -17.23 7.26
N THR A 305 -4.10 -16.81 6.96
CA THR A 305 -5.31 -17.64 7.12
C THR A 305 -5.28 -18.86 6.20
N LYS A 306 -4.87 -18.70 4.93
CA LYS A 306 -4.70 -19.80 3.98
C LYS A 306 -3.65 -20.80 4.47
N ARG A 307 -2.46 -20.34 4.89
CA ARG A 307 -1.40 -21.22 5.43
C ARG A 307 -1.84 -21.91 6.71
N TYR A 308 -2.59 -21.25 7.59
CA TYR A 308 -3.11 -21.87 8.82
C TYR A 308 -4.10 -23.00 8.54
N ALA A 309 -4.96 -22.84 7.53
CA ALA A 309 -5.99 -23.82 7.17
C ALA A 309 -5.44 -25.02 6.37
N ASP A 310 -4.31 -24.86 5.67
CA ASP A 310 -3.70 -25.94 4.90
C ASP A 310 -3.06 -26.99 5.82
N THR A 311 -3.60 -28.21 5.80
CA THR A 311 -3.17 -29.37 6.60
C THR A 311 -2.29 -30.34 5.83
N SER A 312 -1.80 -29.96 4.64
CA SER A 312 -0.90 -30.80 3.85
C SER A 312 0.29 -31.25 4.71
N PRO A 313 0.59 -32.56 4.75
CA PRO A 313 1.59 -33.11 5.66
C PRO A 313 3.02 -32.70 5.31
N ASP A 314 3.24 -32.31 4.06
CA ASP A 314 4.51 -31.97 3.47
C ASP A 314 4.32 -30.96 2.33
N CYS A 315 5.45 -30.48 1.81
CA CYS A 315 5.55 -29.54 0.71
C CYS A 315 6.43 -30.13 -0.39
N ASN A 316 6.31 -29.60 -1.62
CA ASN A 316 7.10 -30.03 -2.77
C ASN A 316 7.02 -31.55 -3.03
N GLY A 317 5.81 -32.09 -2.95
CA GLY A 317 5.50 -33.51 -3.22
C GLY A 317 6.22 -34.49 -2.27
N GLY A 318 6.20 -34.23 -0.96
CA GLY A 318 6.81 -35.12 0.04
C GLY A 318 8.23 -34.77 0.47
N THR A 319 8.94 -33.93 -0.29
CA THR A 319 10.39 -33.73 -0.09
C THR A 319 10.74 -32.71 0.99
N LYS A 320 9.78 -31.87 1.41
CA LYS A 320 9.95 -30.83 2.43
C LYS A 320 8.88 -30.94 3.49
N ALA A 321 9.22 -30.62 4.74
CA ALA A 321 8.25 -30.62 5.83
C ALA A 321 7.23 -29.49 5.67
N ALA A 322 6.07 -29.61 6.31
CA ALA A 322 4.94 -28.69 6.19
C ALA A 322 5.29 -27.20 6.41
N TYR A 323 6.20 -26.87 7.34
CA TYR A 323 6.65 -25.48 7.62
C TYR A 323 7.36 -24.78 6.44
N TYR A 324 7.61 -25.49 5.34
CA TYR A 324 8.09 -24.90 4.09
C TYR A 324 6.99 -24.21 3.28
N CYS A 325 5.71 -24.56 3.44
CA CYS A 325 4.62 -24.01 2.61
C CYS A 325 3.34 -23.68 3.38
N ASN A 326 3.13 -24.27 4.57
CA ASN A 326 1.94 -24.04 5.37
C ASN A 326 2.24 -23.91 6.86
N GLY A 327 1.17 -23.63 7.61
CA GLY A 327 1.20 -23.15 8.97
C GLY A 327 1.82 -21.75 9.11
N VAL A 328 1.71 -21.19 10.30
CA VAL A 328 2.21 -19.85 10.64
C VAL A 328 3.25 -19.95 11.74
N LEU A 329 4.43 -19.40 11.47
CA LEU A 329 5.58 -19.39 12.37
C LEU A 329 5.61 -18.08 13.14
N ILE A 330 5.21 -18.14 14.41
CA ILE A 330 4.98 -16.96 15.24
C ILE A 330 5.86 -16.99 16.48
N ARG A 331 6.41 -15.83 16.84
CA ARG A 331 7.22 -15.68 18.05
C ARG A 331 6.82 -14.42 18.81
N ILE A 332 6.48 -14.59 20.08
CA ILE A 332 6.26 -13.49 21.03
C ILE A 332 7.59 -13.10 21.69
N VAL A 333 7.88 -11.80 21.71
CA VAL A 333 9.10 -11.22 22.28
C VAL A 333 8.72 -9.98 23.07
N ALA A 334 9.31 -9.85 24.27
CA ALA A 334 9.05 -8.69 25.11
C ALA A 334 9.69 -7.43 24.51
N ILE A 335 8.95 -6.32 24.54
CA ILE A 335 9.40 -5.04 23.97
C ILE A 335 10.73 -4.54 24.58
N LYS A 336 10.99 -4.85 25.85
CA LYS A 336 12.26 -4.53 26.53
C LYS A 336 13.49 -5.18 25.87
N ASP A 337 13.30 -6.18 25.01
CA ASP A 337 14.36 -6.88 24.29
C ASP A 337 14.54 -6.32 22.85
N MET A 338 14.07 -5.09 22.56
CA MET A 338 14.27 -4.43 21.26
C MET A 338 15.77 -4.28 20.90
N PRO A 339 16.15 -4.42 19.61
CA PRO A 339 15.31 -4.82 18.48
C PRO A 339 14.91 -6.31 18.52
N ILE A 340 13.61 -6.59 18.53
CA ILE A 340 13.09 -7.94 18.85
C ILE A 340 13.45 -9.01 17.81
N TRP A 341 13.82 -8.62 16.59
CA TRP A 341 14.25 -9.53 15.52
C TRP A 341 15.71 -9.99 15.66
N ASN A 342 16.48 -9.44 16.59
CA ASN A 342 17.83 -9.91 16.87
C ASN A 342 17.80 -11.09 17.86
N PRO A 343 18.51 -12.19 17.59
CA PRO A 343 18.69 -13.23 18.59
C PRO A 343 19.49 -12.69 19.77
N ARG A 344 19.01 -12.93 20.99
CA ARG A 344 19.74 -12.58 22.22
C ARG A 344 20.98 -13.46 22.39
N ALA A 345 21.94 -13.00 23.16
CA ALA A 345 23.18 -13.73 23.44
C ALA A 345 22.90 -15.15 23.99
N ASP A 346 21.90 -15.29 24.87
CA ASP A 346 21.53 -16.60 25.41
C ASP A 346 21.05 -17.56 24.31
N TYR A 347 20.38 -17.07 23.27
CA TYR A 347 19.89 -17.88 22.14
C TYR A 347 21.02 -18.35 21.23
N ILE A 348 22.05 -17.53 21.06
CA ILE A 348 23.25 -17.86 20.29
C ILE A 348 24.03 -18.95 21.02
N VAL A 349 24.24 -18.81 22.33
CA VAL A 349 24.97 -19.79 23.16
C VAL A 349 24.29 -21.16 23.13
N ARG A 350 22.97 -21.21 23.30
CA ARG A 350 22.20 -22.47 23.24
C ARG A 350 21.78 -22.90 21.83
N ASP A 351 22.28 -22.20 20.82
CA ASP A 351 22.00 -22.45 19.40
C ASP A 351 20.51 -22.65 19.09
N GLY A 352 19.61 -21.79 19.60
CA GLY A 352 18.19 -21.95 19.33
C GLY A 352 17.29 -20.76 19.66
N VAL A 353 16.38 -20.47 18.72
CA VAL A 353 15.30 -19.48 18.84
C VAL A 353 13.95 -20.18 18.70
N SER A 354 13.11 -20.07 19.73
CA SER A 354 11.81 -20.75 19.77
C SER A 354 10.70 -20.01 19.00
N PHE A 355 9.85 -20.78 18.33
CA PHE A 355 8.64 -20.32 17.65
C PHE A 355 7.47 -21.24 17.99
N SER A 356 6.25 -20.71 17.96
CA SER A 356 5.06 -21.54 17.85
C SER A 356 4.71 -21.73 16.37
N PHE A 357 4.16 -22.89 16.06
CA PHE A 357 3.66 -23.25 14.72
C PHE A 357 2.14 -23.40 14.79
N LEU A 358 1.43 -22.47 14.15
CA LEU A 358 -0.02 -22.47 14.10
C LEU A 358 -0.48 -23.15 12.82
N ARG A 359 -1.27 -24.21 12.97
CA ARG A 359 -2.00 -24.89 11.91
C ARG A 359 -3.30 -25.40 12.52
N ILE A 360 -4.37 -25.49 11.74
CA ILE A 360 -5.70 -25.79 12.27
C ILE A 360 -5.77 -27.11 13.05
N ASP A 361 -5.00 -28.12 12.63
CA ASP A 361 -4.88 -29.42 13.29
C ASP A 361 -3.84 -29.46 14.41
N ALA A 362 -2.95 -28.46 14.51
CA ALA A 362 -1.99 -28.32 15.59
C ALA A 362 -2.63 -27.78 16.89
N LYS A 363 -3.88 -27.28 16.87
CA LYS A 363 -4.66 -26.93 18.08
C LYS A 363 -3.88 -26.09 19.12
N VAL A 364 -3.21 -25.03 18.68
CA VAL A 364 -2.60 -24.05 19.61
C VAL A 364 -3.71 -23.17 20.16
N THR A 365 -3.84 -23.12 21.49
CA THR A 365 -4.94 -22.42 22.18
C THR A 365 -4.49 -21.15 22.89
N SER A 366 -3.18 -20.92 23.00
CA SER A 366 -2.63 -19.64 23.44
C SER A 366 -1.21 -19.45 22.90
N LEU A 367 -0.75 -18.21 22.86
CA LEU A 367 0.66 -17.87 22.70
C LEU A 367 1.25 -17.49 24.06
N ILE A 368 2.57 -17.57 24.23
CA ILE A 368 3.21 -17.27 25.49
C ILE A 368 2.96 -15.81 25.93
N SER A 369 2.12 -15.61 26.95
CA SER A 369 1.69 -14.27 27.39
C SER A 369 2.64 -13.60 28.37
N GLY A 370 3.49 -14.37 29.07
CA GLY A 370 4.49 -13.85 30.02
C GLY A 370 5.57 -12.95 29.41
N ARG A 371 5.51 -12.72 28.10
CA ARG A 371 6.42 -11.84 27.35
C ARG A 371 5.69 -10.61 26.77
N GLY A 372 4.44 -10.37 27.17
CA GLY A 372 3.58 -9.34 26.58
C GLY A 372 2.79 -9.85 25.39
N GLY A 373 2.22 -8.91 24.62
CA GLY A 373 1.31 -9.20 23.51
C GLY A 373 1.90 -8.93 22.12
N THR A 374 3.21 -8.79 21.98
CA THR A 374 3.86 -8.47 20.69
C THR A 374 4.99 -9.42 20.31
N GLY A 375 5.44 -9.32 19.07
CA GLY A 375 6.36 -10.26 18.45
C GLY A 375 6.37 -10.11 16.94
N PHE A 376 6.78 -11.17 16.25
CA PHE A 376 6.83 -11.19 14.80
C PHE A 376 6.43 -12.56 14.23
N ILE A 377 6.00 -12.52 12.98
CA ILE A 377 5.69 -13.68 12.15
C ILE A 377 6.76 -13.77 11.06
N MET A 378 7.29 -14.99 10.86
CA MET A 378 8.17 -15.31 9.75
C MET A 378 7.36 -15.91 8.61
N LYS A 379 7.76 -15.63 7.36
CA LYS A 379 7.26 -16.35 6.20
C LYS A 379 7.61 -17.84 6.29
N GLU A 380 6.91 -18.66 5.51
CA GLU A 380 7.23 -20.06 5.31
C GLU A 380 8.66 -20.26 4.76
N PHE A 381 9.25 -21.43 4.99
CA PHE A 381 10.67 -21.64 4.64
C PHE A 381 10.95 -21.72 3.12
N ASN A 382 9.95 -21.91 2.27
CA ASN A 382 10.12 -21.79 0.81
C ASN A 382 10.10 -20.33 0.32
N ALA A 383 9.72 -19.37 1.17
CA ALA A 383 9.70 -17.96 0.76
C ALA A 383 11.11 -17.50 0.36
N PRO A 384 11.26 -16.80 -0.79
CA PRO A 384 12.54 -16.23 -1.17
C PRO A 384 13.08 -15.28 -0.10
N THR A 385 14.32 -15.50 0.33
CA THR A 385 14.95 -14.74 1.41
C THR A 385 16.46 -14.66 1.23
N ALA A 386 17.05 -13.55 1.67
CA ALA A 386 18.51 -13.40 1.72
C ALA A 386 19.11 -14.17 2.91
N GLN A 387 18.38 -14.30 4.02
CA GLN A 387 18.74 -15.14 5.15
C GLN A 387 17.81 -16.36 5.21
N ALA A 388 18.30 -17.50 4.73
CA ALA A 388 17.60 -18.77 4.88
C ALA A 388 17.49 -19.15 6.37
N LEU A 389 16.31 -19.63 6.77
CA LEU A 389 16.07 -20.15 8.11
C LEU A 389 16.37 -21.65 8.16
N VAL A 390 16.74 -22.14 9.34
CA VAL A 390 17.03 -23.57 9.56
C VAL A 390 16.23 -24.05 10.78
N MET A 391 15.33 -25.01 10.55
CA MET A 391 14.59 -25.70 11.60
C MET A 391 15.50 -26.75 12.21
N LYS A 392 15.70 -26.71 13.53
CA LYS A 392 16.52 -27.70 14.23
C LYS A 392 15.69 -28.89 14.69
N CYS A 393 14.58 -28.61 15.36
CA CYS A 393 13.73 -29.64 15.93
C CYS A 393 12.33 -29.11 16.25
N ALA A 394 11.42 -30.06 16.44
CA ALA A 394 10.03 -29.80 16.74
C ALA A 394 9.58 -30.46 18.05
N PHE A 395 8.76 -29.75 18.81
CA PHE A 395 8.10 -30.24 20.00
C PHE A 395 6.57 -30.10 19.84
N PRO A 396 5.79 -31.15 20.15
CA PRO A 396 4.32 -31.09 20.11
C PRO A 396 3.73 -30.27 21.27
N ALA A 397 4.54 -29.86 22.25
CA ALA A 397 4.17 -29.06 23.43
C ALA A 397 5.32 -28.08 23.75
N ASP A 398 5.26 -27.39 24.89
CA ASP A 398 6.40 -26.65 25.44
C ASP A 398 7.61 -27.59 25.60
N GLY A 399 8.70 -27.28 24.90
CA GLY A 399 9.91 -28.08 24.88
C GLY A 399 10.87 -27.73 26.02
N GLY A 400 10.63 -26.62 26.73
CA GLY A 400 11.55 -26.10 27.75
C GLY A 400 12.91 -25.73 27.16
N THR A 401 12.94 -25.23 25.93
CA THR A 401 14.18 -25.04 25.12
C THR A 401 15.25 -24.20 25.83
N ALA A 402 14.85 -23.29 26.71
CA ALA A 402 15.78 -22.47 27.49
C ALA A 402 16.68 -23.28 28.44
N GLY A 403 16.24 -24.47 28.88
CA GLY A 403 17.00 -25.38 29.74
C GLY A 403 17.80 -26.45 29.00
N ARG A 404 17.81 -26.42 27.66
CA ARG A 404 18.49 -27.42 26.82
C ARG A 404 19.81 -26.86 26.27
N PRO A 405 20.95 -27.58 26.36
CA PRO A 405 22.25 -27.07 25.91
C PRO A 405 22.29 -26.63 24.44
N ASP A 406 21.56 -27.32 23.56
CA ASP A 406 21.47 -27.01 22.13
C ASP A 406 20.05 -26.64 21.69
N SER A 407 19.19 -26.28 22.66
CA SER A 407 17.75 -26.02 22.47
C SER A 407 16.90 -27.20 21.98
N CYS A 408 17.48 -28.36 21.68
CA CYS A 408 16.75 -29.51 21.15
C CYS A 408 16.84 -30.73 22.06
N LEU A 409 18.03 -31.18 22.40
CA LEU A 409 18.28 -32.34 23.25
C LEU A 409 18.47 -31.88 24.71
N ALA A 410 17.84 -32.58 25.65
CA ALA A 410 18.07 -32.34 27.07
C ALA A 410 19.47 -32.84 27.48
N ALA A 411 19.97 -32.40 28.63
CA ALA A 411 21.22 -32.92 29.18
C ALA A 411 21.15 -34.46 29.33
N GLY A 412 22.14 -35.17 28.78
CA GLY A 412 22.17 -36.64 28.76
C GLY A 412 21.38 -37.29 27.61
N GLN A 413 20.62 -36.51 26.83
CA GLN A 413 19.93 -36.99 25.64
C GLN A 413 20.81 -36.84 24.39
N THR A 414 20.92 -37.89 23.58
CA THR A 414 21.78 -37.89 22.36
C THR A 414 21.05 -38.24 21.07
N ARG A 415 19.74 -38.55 21.14
CA ARG A 415 18.95 -39.07 20.01
C ARG A 415 17.59 -38.38 19.93
N TYR A 416 17.19 -38.09 18.69
CA TYR A 416 15.84 -37.67 18.32
C TYR A 416 14.89 -38.87 18.21
N CYS A 417 13.60 -38.60 18.04
CA CYS A 417 12.56 -39.63 17.95
C CYS A 417 12.79 -40.69 16.87
N ASP A 418 13.15 -40.30 15.65
CA ASP A 418 13.43 -41.24 14.57
C ASP A 418 14.56 -42.22 14.92
N ALA A 419 15.65 -41.71 15.49
CA ALA A 419 16.78 -42.52 15.92
C ALA A 419 16.38 -43.50 17.02
N LEU A 420 15.34 -43.22 17.83
CA LEU A 420 14.80 -44.12 18.84
C LEU A 420 13.73 -45.09 18.30
N GLY A 421 13.46 -45.07 16.99
CA GLY A 421 12.40 -45.88 16.37
C GLY A 421 10.99 -45.33 16.62
N VAL A 422 10.86 -44.08 17.06
CA VAL A 422 9.57 -43.44 17.32
C VAL A 422 9.00 -42.90 16.03
N THR A 423 8.07 -43.67 15.46
CA THR A 423 7.33 -43.35 14.22
C THR A 423 5.81 -43.27 14.43
N THR A 424 5.33 -43.47 15.66
CA THR A 424 3.90 -43.45 16.00
C THR A 424 3.64 -42.62 17.26
N TYR A 425 2.41 -42.13 17.40
CA TYR A 425 1.94 -41.46 18.61
C TYR A 425 2.12 -42.33 19.87
N ALA A 426 1.78 -43.62 19.79
CA ALA A 426 1.89 -44.56 20.91
C ALA A 426 3.35 -44.74 21.36
N ALA A 427 4.30 -44.85 20.42
CA ALA A 427 5.72 -44.93 20.76
C ALA A 427 6.22 -43.63 21.41
N TRP A 428 5.71 -42.47 20.96
CA TRP A 428 6.12 -41.18 21.51
C TRP A 428 5.69 -41.00 22.98
N LEU A 429 4.54 -41.53 23.39
CA LEU A 429 4.07 -41.44 24.79
C LEU A 429 5.09 -42.00 25.79
N ASN A 430 5.85 -43.03 25.39
CA ASN A 430 6.89 -43.67 26.19
C ASN A 430 8.23 -42.94 26.14
N ALA A 431 8.58 -42.34 24.99
CA ALA A 431 9.89 -41.73 24.77
C ALA A 431 9.96 -40.23 25.08
N ARG A 432 8.90 -39.48 24.77
CA ARG A 432 8.80 -38.00 24.91
C ARG A 432 10.01 -37.25 24.34
N CYS A 433 10.55 -37.77 23.24
CA CYS A 433 11.69 -37.23 22.52
C CYS A 433 11.31 -36.00 21.65
N PRO A 434 12.29 -35.15 21.28
CA PRO A 434 12.14 -34.14 20.24
C PRO A 434 12.13 -34.79 18.85
N PHE A 435 11.40 -34.18 17.93
CA PHE A 435 11.33 -34.59 16.53
C PHE A 435 12.40 -33.89 15.70
N GLN A 436 13.01 -34.62 14.76
CA GLN A 436 13.85 -34.00 13.73
C GLN A 436 13.01 -33.15 12.78
N ALA A 437 13.67 -32.24 12.09
CA ALA A 437 13.06 -31.35 11.10
C ALA A 437 12.76 -32.01 9.73
N THR A 438 12.76 -33.36 9.65
CA THR A 438 12.41 -34.11 8.43
C THR A 438 10.90 -34.10 8.19
N PRO A 439 10.41 -34.29 6.95
CA PRO A 439 8.98 -34.26 6.65
C PRO A 439 8.17 -35.22 7.53
N ALA A 440 8.57 -36.48 7.61
CA ALA A 440 7.87 -37.50 8.38
C ALA A 440 7.86 -37.22 9.89
N GLN A 441 9.01 -36.82 10.47
CA GLN A 441 9.09 -36.54 11.92
C GLN A 441 8.38 -35.25 12.30
N PHE A 442 8.45 -34.21 11.47
CA PHE A 442 7.70 -32.98 11.70
C PHE A 442 6.19 -33.22 11.65
N GLN A 443 5.70 -33.95 10.65
CA GLN A 443 4.27 -34.29 10.58
C GLN A 443 3.83 -35.19 11.75
N LEU A 444 4.69 -36.11 12.20
CA LEU A 444 4.41 -36.89 13.41
C LEU A 444 4.33 -35.99 14.64
N SER A 445 5.14 -34.93 14.74
CA SER A 445 5.02 -33.96 15.84
C SER A 445 3.65 -33.26 15.86
N VAL A 446 3.12 -32.89 14.69
CA VAL A 446 1.77 -32.28 14.60
C VAL A 446 0.69 -33.31 14.95
N THR A 447 0.85 -34.54 14.48
CA THR A 447 -0.06 -35.66 14.80
C THR A 447 -0.12 -35.92 16.30
N VAL A 448 1.05 -35.97 16.95
CA VAL A 448 1.15 -36.13 18.40
C VAL A 448 0.44 -34.99 19.12
N ARG A 449 0.66 -33.75 18.70
CA ARG A 449 -0.02 -32.61 19.33
C ARG A 449 -1.54 -32.67 19.17
N ARG A 450 -2.02 -33.02 17.98
CA ARG A 450 -3.46 -33.11 17.66
C ARG A 450 -4.19 -34.11 18.55
N ASP A 451 -3.53 -35.24 18.82
CA ASP A 451 -4.13 -36.44 19.44
C ASP A 451 -3.80 -36.59 20.93
N TYR A 452 -2.76 -35.91 21.42
CA TYR A 452 -2.42 -35.93 22.83
C TYR A 452 -3.47 -35.20 23.67
N VAL A 453 -3.93 -35.83 24.75
CA VAL A 453 -5.08 -35.37 25.55
C VAL A 453 -4.82 -34.03 26.26
N SER A 454 -3.56 -33.71 26.57
CA SER A 454 -3.20 -32.46 27.24
C SER A 454 -1.84 -31.94 26.75
N PRO A 455 -1.78 -31.39 25.52
CA PRO A 455 -0.52 -30.95 24.90
C PRO A 455 -0.05 -29.57 25.37
N GLY A 456 -0.72 -28.99 26.37
CA GLY A 456 -0.49 -27.61 26.78
C GLY A 456 -0.95 -26.59 25.74
N ALA A 457 -0.83 -25.31 26.10
CA ALA A 457 -1.46 -24.23 25.34
C ALA A 457 -0.78 -23.94 23.99
N TRP A 458 0.54 -24.12 23.88
CA TRP A 458 1.32 -23.93 22.64
C TRP A 458 2.26 -25.10 22.37
N ASN A 459 2.73 -25.17 21.13
CA ASN A 459 3.87 -25.99 20.72
C ASN A 459 5.13 -25.14 20.64
N GLU A 460 6.28 -25.82 20.49
CA GLU A 460 7.56 -25.15 20.41
C GLU A 460 8.42 -25.75 19.29
N GLN A 461 8.85 -24.89 18.37
CA GLN A 461 9.75 -25.22 17.27
C GLN A 461 11.03 -24.45 17.46
N THR A 462 12.18 -25.08 17.24
CA THR A 462 13.48 -24.43 17.48
C THR A 462 14.16 -24.15 16.16
N PHE A 463 14.52 -22.89 15.92
CA PHE A 463 15.27 -22.47 14.74
C PHE A 463 16.72 -22.23 15.12
N LYS A 464 17.63 -22.43 14.18
CA LYS A 464 19.01 -21.95 14.32
C LYS A 464 19.01 -20.42 14.42
N PRO A 465 19.76 -19.81 15.35
CA PRO A 465 19.93 -18.37 15.39
C PRO A 465 20.54 -17.85 14.09
N TRP A 466 20.13 -16.65 13.68
CA TRP A 466 20.70 -15.92 12.55
C TRP A 466 21.69 -14.84 13.05
N PRO A 467 22.55 -14.29 12.17
CA PRO A 467 23.38 -13.16 12.54
C PRO A 467 22.53 -11.98 13.06
N PRO A 468 22.97 -11.24 14.10
CA PRO A 468 22.25 -10.04 14.52
C PRO A 468 22.38 -8.90 13.50
N ASN A 469 21.50 -7.90 13.59
CA ASN A 469 21.56 -6.65 12.83
C ASN A 469 21.40 -6.81 11.31
N ILE A 470 20.55 -7.75 10.87
CA ILE A 470 20.23 -7.98 9.45
C ILE A 470 18.71 -7.95 9.15
N PRO A 471 17.90 -7.02 9.72
CA PRO A 471 16.44 -7.05 9.58
C PRO A 471 15.95 -7.16 8.13
N GLU A 472 16.61 -6.46 7.20
CA GLU A 472 16.27 -6.46 5.76
C GLU A 472 16.49 -7.80 5.05
N LYS A 473 17.30 -8.69 5.63
CA LYS A 473 17.61 -10.01 5.08
C LYS A 473 16.70 -11.09 5.63
N LEU A 474 15.98 -10.83 6.72
CA LEU A 474 15.10 -11.79 7.36
C LEU A 474 13.76 -11.91 6.62
N PRO A 475 13.17 -13.11 6.55
CA PRO A 475 11.86 -13.31 5.95
C PRO A 475 10.74 -12.93 6.95
N LEU A 476 10.81 -11.72 7.49
CA LEU A 476 9.74 -11.18 8.33
C LEU A 476 8.51 -10.87 7.46
N GLU A 477 7.33 -11.22 7.97
CA GLU A 477 6.06 -11.05 7.26
C GLU A 477 5.14 -10.04 7.94
N ALA A 478 5.10 -10.04 9.27
CA ALA A 478 4.26 -9.16 10.06
C ALA A 478 4.76 -9.02 11.50
N PHE A 479 4.34 -7.95 12.16
CA PHE A 479 4.40 -7.82 13.62
C PHE A 479 3.08 -8.25 14.25
N VAL A 480 3.14 -8.67 15.51
CA VAL A 480 2.02 -9.30 16.20
C VAL A 480 1.39 -8.34 17.21
N ASN A 481 0.06 -8.32 17.25
CA ASN A 481 -0.75 -7.74 18.32
C ASN A 481 -1.68 -8.83 18.92
N VAL A 482 -1.43 -9.24 20.16
CA VAL A 482 -2.28 -10.14 20.94
C VAL A 482 -2.85 -9.38 22.13
N GLY A 483 -4.17 -9.43 22.32
CA GLY A 483 -4.84 -8.72 23.42
C GLY A 483 -4.53 -7.23 23.38
N ASP A 484 -3.98 -6.69 24.47
CA ASP A 484 -3.64 -5.27 24.63
C ASP A 484 -2.24 -4.90 24.11
N GLY A 485 -1.58 -5.78 23.35
CA GLY A 485 -0.21 -5.61 22.84
C GLY A 485 -0.02 -4.54 21.75
N GLY A 486 -1.06 -3.79 21.38
CA GLY A 486 -1.04 -2.89 20.22
C GLY A 486 -0.08 -1.71 20.35
N ALA A 487 0.11 -1.16 21.57
CA ALA A 487 1.06 -0.07 21.80
C ALA A 487 2.50 -0.54 21.54
N ASP A 488 2.87 -1.70 22.09
CA ASP A 488 4.19 -2.30 21.89
C ASP A 488 4.41 -2.68 20.42
N ALA A 489 3.39 -3.23 19.75
CA ALA A 489 3.47 -3.59 18.33
C ALA A 489 3.78 -2.38 17.45
N ARG A 490 3.23 -1.19 17.76
CA ARG A 490 3.58 0.06 17.08
C ARG A 490 5.02 0.49 17.32
N VAL A 491 5.54 0.32 18.54
CA VAL A 491 6.96 0.58 18.84
C VAL A 491 7.87 -0.34 18.02
N VAL A 492 7.51 -1.63 17.90
CA VAL A 492 8.24 -2.59 17.07
C VAL A 492 8.21 -2.18 15.59
N GLN A 493 7.03 -1.88 15.06
CA GLN A 493 6.85 -1.47 13.66
C GLN A 493 7.65 -0.20 13.35
N GLN A 494 7.59 0.81 14.22
CA GLN A 494 8.38 2.04 14.08
C GLN A 494 9.88 1.76 14.13
N GLY A 495 10.33 0.91 15.05
CA GLY A 495 11.74 0.52 15.16
C GLY A 495 12.24 -0.17 13.89
N TYR A 496 11.44 -1.07 13.31
CA TYR A 496 11.79 -1.75 12.06
C TYR A 496 11.81 -0.79 10.88
N PHE A 497 10.82 0.10 10.78
CA PHE A 497 10.76 1.13 9.76
C PHE A 497 11.98 2.07 9.85
N ASN A 498 12.36 2.52 11.06
CA ASN A 498 13.55 3.33 11.26
C ASN A 498 14.85 2.61 10.87
N ALA A 499 14.90 1.29 11.08
CA ALA A 499 16.08 0.49 10.79
C ALA A 499 16.24 0.12 9.31
N THR A 500 15.16 0.14 8.52
CA THR A 500 15.14 -0.45 7.17
C THR A 500 14.50 0.43 6.08
N GLY A 501 13.74 1.46 6.48
CA GLY A 501 12.83 2.18 5.58
C GLY A 501 11.65 1.35 5.06
N ARG A 502 11.52 0.07 5.46
CA ARG A 502 10.49 -0.85 4.97
C ARG A 502 9.29 -0.90 5.93
N PHE A 503 8.12 -1.05 5.35
CA PHE A 503 6.87 -1.27 6.08
C PHE A 503 6.58 -2.77 6.21
N LEU A 504 6.13 -3.19 7.40
CA LEU A 504 5.56 -4.51 7.66
C LEU A 504 4.29 -4.34 8.49
N PRO A 505 3.18 -5.00 8.15
CA PRO A 505 1.92 -4.78 8.85
C PRO A 505 1.93 -5.39 10.26
N ILE A 506 1.22 -4.74 11.18
CA ILE A 506 0.80 -5.31 12.46
C ILE A 506 -0.48 -6.11 12.21
N ILE A 507 -0.46 -7.38 12.60
CA ILE A 507 -1.58 -8.31 12.51
C ILE A 507 -2.08 -8.64 13.92
N ARG A 508 -3.38 -8.47 14.14
CA ARG A 508 -4.04 -8.97 15.35
C ARG A 508 -4.13 -10.48 15.29
N VAL A 509 -3.70 -11.15 16.36
CA VAL A 509 -3.70 -12.61 16.44
C VAL A 509 -4.57 -13.08 17.61
N ASN A 510 -5.64 -13.81 17.29
CA ASN A 510 -6.53 -14.44 18.27
C ASN A 510 -6.68 -15.94 17.97
N VAL A 511 -5.82 -16.77 18.59
CA VAL A 511 -5.74 -18.22 18.31
C VAL A 511 -6.97 -19.03 18.77
N VAL A 512 -7.89 -18.44 19.53
CA VAL A 512 -9.16 -19.08 19.94
C VAL A 512 -10.36 -18.58 19.14
N ALA A 513 -10.16 -17.66 18.18
CA ALA A 513 -11.22 -17.23 17.27
C ALA A 513 -11.60 -18.34 16.29
N ALA A 514 -12.70 -18.12 15.55
CA ALA A 514 -13.01 -18.93 14.39
C ALA A 514 -11.81 -18.91 13.40
N PRO A 515 -11.53 -20.01 12.66
CA PRO A 515 -10.34 -20.11 11.80
C PRO A 515 -10.11 -18.93 10.85
N ALA A 516 -11.18 -18.39 10.25
CA ALA A 516 -11.11 -17.25 9.33
C ALA A 516 -10.86 -15.88 10.01
N SER A 517 -10.82 -15.84 11.34
CA SER A 517 -10.69 -14.62 12.15
C SER A 517 -9.49 -14.66 13.10
N ILE A 518 -8.61 -15.67 12.97
CA ILE A 518 -7.40 -15.77 13.80
C ILE A 518 -6.44 -14.63 13.49
N PHE A 519 -6.27 -14.30 12.21
CA PHE A 519 -5.41 -13.21 11.74
C PHE A 519 -6.30 -12.10 11.19
N THR A 520 -6.28 -10.95 11.84
CA THR A 520 -7.07 -9.79 11.41
C THR A 520 -6.16 -8.59 11.23
N TYR A 521 -6.28 -7.92 10.09
CA TYR A 521 -5.62 -6.66 9.84
C TYR A 521 -6.55 -5.49 10.16
N VAL A 522 -6.03 -4.50 10.88
CA VAL A 522 -6.75 -3.26 11.21
C VAL A 522 -5.86 -2.08 10.82
N PRO A 523 -6.25 -1.26 9.83
CA PRO A 523 -5.44 -0.12 9.39
C PRO A 523 -5.10 0.87 10.51
N GLY A 524 -6.04 1.10 11.45
CA GLY A 524 -5.84 1.98 12.61
C GLY A 524 -4.77 1.51 13.60
N ASP A 525 -4.37 0.23 13.58
CA ASP A 525 -3.32 -0.28 14.46
C ASP A 525 -1.92 0.14 14.02
N GLN A 526 -1.75 0.53 12.74
CA GLN A 526 -0.45 0.78 12.12
C GLN A 526 0.10 2.15 12.48
N ILE A 527 1.44 2.30 12.46
CA ILE A 527 2.11 3.60 12.62
C ILE A 527 1.70 4.59 11.53
N GLY A 528 1.38 4.12 10.32
CA GLY A 528 0.94 4.97 9.20
C GLY A 528 -0.46 5.55 9.39
N ALA A 529 -1.23 5.09 10.38
CA ALA A 529 -2.52 5.67 10.72
C ALA A 529 -2.46 6.68 11.87
N ASN A 530 -1.29 6.87 12.51
CA ASN A 530 -1.13 7.64 13.75
C ASN A 530 -0.10 8.77 13.64
#